data_AF-A0A183HR60-F1
#
_entry.id   AF-A0A183HR60-F1
#
_cell.length_a   1.000
_cell.length_b   1.000
_cell.length_c   1.000
_cell.angle_alpha   90.00
_cell.angle_beta   90.00
_cell.angle_gamma   90.00
#
_symmetry.space_group_name_H-M   'P 1'
#
loop_
_entity.id
_entity.type
_entity.pdbx_description
1 polymer ?
#
loop_
_entity_poly.entity_id
_entity_poly.type
_entity_poly.pdbx_seq_one_letter_code
_entity_poly.pdbx_strand_id
1 'polypeptide(L)'
;MTRQWLAYAVAQQFFGCFVTSTCWLDIWLVSSLARSITSMFVERFFGFSENLYQINKILNCVSDYETRWGMIVLRPSNTTYKQYLHFDPRNPYTCSPLYADALFKKGHLVMRMLNQRLGKEPFLQVKLNALFYLLTIFLMKDLLSIIAKIIYKS
;
A
#
# COMPACT_ATOMS: atom_id res chain seq x y z
N MET A 1 1.57 -4.75 20.82
CA MET A 1 0.60 -3.91 20.09
C MET A 1 1.14 -2.51 19.77
N THR A 2 1.50 -1.66 20.73
CA THR A 2 1.95 -0.26 20.46
C THR A 2 3.10 -0.13 19.46
N ARG A 3 4.13 -0.98 19.55
CA ARG A 3 5.28 -0.99 18.62
C ARG A 3 4.89 -1.33 17.16
N GLN A 4 3.86 -2.15 16.95
CA GLN A 4 3.40 -2.51 15.60
C GLN A 4 2.67 -1.33 14.95
N TRP A 5 1.85 -0.62 15.72
CA TRP A 5 1.17 0.61 15.25
C TRP A 5 2.16 1.71 14.92
N LEU A 6 3.22 1.88 15.73
CA LEU A 6 4.31 2.82 15.44
C LEU A 6 5.06 2.43 14.16
N ALA A 7 5.43 1.15 14.00
CA ALA A 7 6.08 0.67 12.79
C ALA A 7 5.21 0.90 11.54
N TYR A 8 3.90 0.67 11.66
CA TYR A 8 2.96 0.95 10.59
C TYR A 8 2.85 2.44 10.27
N ALA A 9 2.76 3.30 11.28
CA ALA A 9 2.69 4.75 11.10
C ALA A 9 3.93 5.29 10.40
N VAL A 10 5.13 4.85 10.79
CA VAL A 10 6.39 5.22 10.12
C VAL A 10 6.40 4.74 8.66
N ALA A 11 5.98 3.51 8.40
CA ALA A 11 5.89 2.99 7.04
C ALA A 11 4.89 3.80 6.19
N GLN A 12 3.72 4.14 6.73
CA GLN A 12 2.74 4.98 6.06
C GLN A 12 3.27 6.39 5.78
N GLN A 13 3.98 6.99 6.75
CA GLN A 13 4.60 8.30 6.55
C GLN A 13 5.64 8.26 5.44
N PHE A 14 6.49 7.23 5.42
CA PHE A 14 7.50 7.07 4.36
C PHE A 14 6.85 7.00 2.98
N PHE A 15 5.85 6.14 2.78
CA PHE A 15 5.20 6.06 1.47
C PHE A 15 4.26 7.23 1.18
N GLY A 16 3.70 7.90 2.19
CA GLY A 16 2.87 9.09 2.01
C GLY A 16 3.66 10.34 1.62
N CYS A 17 4.92 10.46 2.07
CA CYS A 17 5.79 11.59 1.76
C CYS A 17 6.64 11.37 0.51
N PHE A 18 7.17 10.16 0.29
CA PHE A 18 8.14 9.90 -0.77
C PHE A 18 7.57 9.15 -1.99
N VAL A 19 6.42 8.46 -1.83
CA VAL A 19 5.83 7.61 -2.87
C VAL A 19 4.36 7.98 -3.03
N THR A 20 4.12 9.22 -3.45
CA THR A 20 2.75 9.71 -3.62
C THR A 20 2.07 9.02 -4.80
N SER A 21 0.91 8.43 -4.54
CA SER A 21 0.05 7.88 -5.59
C SER A 21 -0.55 9.03 -6.40
N THR A 22 -0.29 9.08 -7.71
CA THR A 22 -0.84 10.12 -8.60
C THR A 22 -2.33 9.93 -8.87
N CYS A 23 -2.86 8.71 -8.67
CA CYS A 23 -4.28 8.39 -8.82
C CYS A 23 -4.81 7.74 -7.54
N TRP A 24 -6.07 8.05 -7.18
CA TRP A 24 -6.76 7.38 -6.07
C TRP A 24 -6.86 5.86 -6.28
N LEU A 25 -6.99 5.41 -7.53
CA LEU A 25 -7.05 3.98 -7.86
C LEU A 25 -5.79 3.21 -7.50
N ASP A 26 -4.69 3.89 -7.19
CA ASP A 26 -3.40 3.28 -6.86
C ASP A 26 -3.03 3.43 -5.38
N ILE A 27 -3.90 4.07 -4.59
CA ILE A 27 -3.73 4.24 -3.13
C ILE A 27 -3.64 2.90 -2.40
N TRP A 28 -4.28 1.85 -2.93
CA TRP A 28 -4.19 0.50 -2.37
C TRP A 28 -2.77 -0.05 -2.46
N LEU A 29 -1.99 0.29 -3.49
CA LEU A 29 -0.64 -0.23 -3.69
C LEU A 29 0.31 0.32 -2.62
N VAL A 30 0.28 1.64 -2.42
CA VAL A 30 1.07 2.35 -1.39
C VAL A 30 0.72 1.82 0.02
N SER A 31 -0.57 1.70 0.32
CA SER A 31 -1.03 1.21 1.63
C SER A 31 -0.64 -0.25 1.87
N SER A 32 -0.67 -1.07 0.82
CA SER A 32 -0.27 -2.49 0.88
C SER A 32 1.22 -2.67 1.07
N LEU A 33 2.04 -1.80 0.46
CA LEU A 33 3.49 -1.76 0.67
C LEU A 33 3.84 -1.42 2.12
N ALA A 34 3.23 -0.38 2.69
CA ALA A 34 3.41 0.00 4.09
C ALA A 34 3.09 -1.18 5.04
N ARG A 35 1.95 -1.84 4.81
CA ARG A 35 1.52 -2.99 5.61
C ARG A 35 2.42 -4.21 5.38
N SER A 36 2.96 -4.41 4.17
CA SER A 36 3.93 -5.47 3.88
C SER A 36 5.24 -5.29 4.64
N ILE A 37 5.77 -4.06 4.75
CA ILE A 37 6.98 -3.78 5.54
C ILE A 37 6.70 -4.02 7.03
N THR A 38 5.53 -3.60 7.50
CA THR A 38 5.11 -3.83 8.88
C THR A 38 5.00 -5.33 9.19
N SER A 39 4.49 -6.13 8.25
CA SER A 39 4.43 -7.59 8.40
C SER A 39 5.83 -8.22 8.47
N MET A 40 6.80 -7.74 7.69
CA MET A 40 8.21 -8.17 7.82
C MET A 40 8.79 -7.81 9.19
N PHE A 41 8.47 -6.62 9.71
CA PHE A 41 8.85 -6.22 11.07
C PHE A 41 8.25 -7.15 12.12
N VAL A 42 6.96 -7.50 11.98
CA VAL A 42 6.29 -8.43 12.92
C VAL A 42 6.93 -9.81 12.88
N GLU A 43 7.18 -10.36 11.68
CA GLU A 43 7.87 -11.64 11.51
C GLU A 43 9.25 -11.63 12.19
N ARG A 44 9.98 -10.51 12.09
CA ARG A 44 11.33 -10.39 12.65
C ARG A 44 11.36 -10.30 14.18
N PHE A 45 10.42 -9.58 14.80
CA PHE A 45 10.45 -9.29 16.23
C PHE A 45 9.52 -10.16 17.09
N PHE A 46 8.37 -10.57 16.55
CA PHE A 46 7.36 -11.36 17.27
C PHE A 46 7.28 -12.81 16.79
N GLY A 47 7.92 -13.12 15.67
CA GLY A 47 7.98 -14.47 15.10
C GLY A 47 6.91 -14.72 14.04
N PHE A 48 7.07 -15.86 13.35
CA PHE A 48 6.26 -16.22 12.19
C PHE A 48 4.81 -16.57 12.54
N SER A 49 4.58 -17.23 13.67
CA SER A 49 3.24 -17.63 14.12
C SER A 49 2.32 -16.44 14.37
N GLU A 50 2.83 -15.39 15.03
CA GLU A 50 2.10 -14.15 15.27
C GLU A 50 1.74 -13.45 13.96
N ASN A 51 2.68 -13.35 13.01
CA ASN A 51 2.36 -12.75 11.71
C ASN A 51 1.30 -13.56 10.94
N LEU A 52 1.39 -14.89 10.98
CA LEU A 52 0.40 -15.77 10.36
C LEU A 52 -1.00 -15.57 10.98
N TYR A 53 -1.08 -15.45 12.30
CA TYR A 53 -2.31 -15.14 13.01
C TYR A 53 -2.91 -13.80 12.55
N GLN A 54 -2.09 -12.75 12.45
CA GLN A 54 -2.54 -11.44 11.97
C GLN A 54 -3.04 -11.48 10.52
N ILE A 55 -2.36 -12.22 9.64
CA ILE A 55 -2.78 -12.41 8.24
C ILE A 55 -4.11 -13.14 8.16
N ASN A 56 -4.30 -14.22 8.93
CA ASN A 56 -5.57 -14.94 8.98
C ASN A 56 -6.71 -14.04 9.45
N LYS A 57 -6.46 -13.19 10.45
CA LYS A 57 -7.44 -12.20 10.91
C LYS A 57 -7.81 -11.19 9.81
N ILE A 58 -6.82 -10.70 9.06
CA ILE A 58 -7.03 -9.81 7.92
C ILE A 58 -7.88 -10.50 6.84
N LEU A 59 -7.57 -11.76 6.52
CA LEU A 59 -8.29 -12.56 5.54
C LEU A 59 -9.76 -12.77 5.93
N ASN A 60 -10.03 -13.12 7.18
CA ASN A 60 -11.40 -13.25 7.69
C ASN A 60 -12.15 -11.93 7.60
N CYS A 61 -11.53 -10.80 7.98
CA CYS A 61 -12.16 -9.48 7.85
C CYS A 61 -12.51 -9.13 6.39
N VAL A 62 -11.67 -9.48 5.42
CA VAL A 62 -11.97 -9.25 3.99
C VAL A 62 -13.10 -10.15 3.53
N SER A 63 -13.07 -11.43 3.90
CA SER A 63 -14.14 -12.39 3.58
C SER A 63 -15.50 -11.92 4.13
N ASP A 64 -15.54 -11.52 5.40
CA ASP A 64 -16.76 -11.02 6.06
C ASP A 64 -17.32 -9.75 5.40
N TYR A 65 -16.44 -8.92 4.83
CA TYR A 65 -16.86 -7.74 4.07
C TYR A 65 -17.45 -8.16 2.73
N GLU A 66 -16.78 -9.05 1.99
CA GLU A 66 -17.22 -9.51 0.67
C GLU A 66 -18.55 -10.27 0.72
N THR A 67 -18.80 -11.04 1.79
CA THR A 67 -20.09 -11.71 2.00
C THR A 67 -21.25 -10.73 2.24
N ARG A 68 -21.00 -9.61 2.95
CA ARG A 68 -22.05 -8.66 3.33
C ARG A 68 -22.35 -7.61 2.26
N TRP A 69 -21.31 -7.10 1.61
CA TRP A 69 -21.40 -5.93 0.73
C TRP A 69 -21.01 -6.23 -0.72
N GLY A 70 -20.47 -7.41 -0.99
CA GLY A 70 -20.03 -7.83 -2.31
C GLY A 70 -18.53 -7.64 -2.57
N MET A 71 -18.10 -8.08 -3.76
CA MET A 71 -16.70 -8.20 -4.13
C MET A 71 -15.98 -6.84 -4.23
N ILE A 72 -14.76 -6.77 -3.72
CA ILE A 72 -13.88 -5.60 -3.84
C ILE A 72 -12.97 -5.75 -5.05
N VAL A 73 -12.86 -4.73 -5.90
CA VAL A 73 -11.94 -4.70 -7.05
C VAL A 73 -10.78 -3.75 -6.75
N LEU A 74 -9.54 -4.22 -6.89
CA LEU A 74 -8.35 -3.41 -6.56
C LEU A 74 -8.12 -2.25 -7.53
N ARG A 75 -8.23 -2.52 -8.83
CA ARG A 75 -8.21 -1.48 -9.87
C ARG A 75 -9.29 -1.78 -10.90
N PRO A 76 -10.40 -1.02 -10.95
CA PRO A 76 -11.40 -1.16 -12.00
C PRO A 76 -10.86 -0.54 -13.29
N SER A 77 -10.42 -1.36 -14.25
CA SER A 77 -9.90 -0.93 -15.55
C SER A 77 -11.00 -0.62 -16.57
N ASN A 78 -12.16 -1.27 -16.45
CA ASN A 78 -13.28 -1.09 -17.37
C ASN A 78 -14.42 -0.30 -16.70
N THR A 79 -14.89 0.74 -17.40
CA THR A 79 -16.07 1.54 -17.03
C THR A 79 -17.35 0.71 -16.91
N THR A 80 -17.36 -0.51 -17.44
CA THR A 80 -18.49 -1.47 -17.46
C THR A 80 -18.70 -2.25 -16.16
N TYR A 81 -17.80 -2.19 -15.18
CA TYR A 81 -18.09 -2.75 -13.86
C TYR A 81 -19.08 -1.84 -13.11
N LYS A 82 -20.38 -2.08 -13.30
CA LYS A 82 -21.42 -1.61 -12.39
C LYS A 82 -21.29 -2.40 -11.10
N GLN A 83 -20.48 -1.90 -10.18
CA GLN A 83 -20.54 -2.37 -8.80
C GLN A 83 -21.94 -2.00 -8.28
N TYR A 84 -22.67 -2.95 -7.70
CA TYR A 84 -23.95 -2.71 -7.00
C TYR A 84 -23.73 -1.94 -5.68
N LEU A 85 -22.73 -1.06 -5.65
CA LEU A 85 -22.41 -0.22 -4.51
C LEU A 85 -23.17 1.09 -4.66
N HIS A 86 -23.67 1.61 -3.55
CA HIS A 86 -24.34 2.91 -3.48
C HIS A 86 -23.38 4.09 -3.75
N PHE A 87 -22.06 3.84 -3.80
CA PHE A 87 -21.02 4.85 -3.91
C PHE A 87 -20.01 4.53 -5.02
N ASP A 88 -19.37 5.56 -5.56
CA ASP A 88 -18.28 5.41 -6.53
C ASP A 88 -16.94 5.20 -5.80
N PRO A 89 -16.27 4.03 -5.93
CA PRO A 89 -14.98 3.76 -5.29
C PRO A 89 -13.81 4.53 -5.93
N ARG A 90 -14.00 5.12 -7.12
CA ARG A 90 -12.92 5.78 -7.89
C ARG A 90 -12.60 7.17 -7.36
N ASN A 91 -13.52 7.78 -6.61
CA ASN A 91 -13.36 9.11 -6.06
C ASN A 91 -13.05 9.02 -4.55
N PRO A 92 -11.96 9.65 -4.05
CA PRO A 92 -11.64 9.69 -2.62
C PRO A 92 -12.78 10.26 -1.77
N TYR A 93 -13.54 11.22 -2.29
CA TYR A 93 -14.59 11.91 -1.54
C TYR A 93 -15.90 11.11 -1.45
N THR A 94 -16.09 10.12 -2.33
CA THR A 94 -17.31 9.30 -2.38
C THR A 94 -17.08 7.90 -1.81
N CYS A 95 -15.82 7.48 -1.69
CA CYS A 95 -15.46 6.15 -1.20
C CYS A 95 -15.79 5.98 0.29
N SER A 96 -16.53 4.92 0.63
CA SER A 96 -16.81 4.57 2.03
C SER A 96 -15.50 4.20 2.76
N PRO A 97 -15.28 4.69 4.00
CA PRO A 97 -14.08 4.34 4.77
C PRO A 97 -14.01 2.83 5.08
N LEU A 98 -15.16 2.16 5.21
CA LEU A 98 -15.23 0.70 5.39
C LEU A 98 -14.74 -0.03 4.13
N TYR A 99 -15.09 0.47 2.94
CA TYR A 99 -14.60 -0.07 1.68
C TYR A 99 -13.10 0.18 1.53
N ALA A 100 -12.62 1.37 1.86
CA ALA A 100 -11.20 1.71 1.78
C ALA A 100 -10.33 0.81 2.69
N ASP A 101 -10.74 0.57 3.93
CA ASP A 101 -10.00 -0.33 4.84
C ASP A 101 -10.00 -1.78 4.33
N ALA A 102 -11.14 -2.28 3.83
CA ALA A 102 -11.22 -3.60 3.23
C ALA A 102 -10.36 -3.71 1.95
N LEU A 103 -10.31 -2.66 1.13
CA LEU A 103 -9.44 -2.53 -0.04
C LEU A 103 -7.95 -2.61 0.36
N PHE A 104 -7.52 -1.90 1.41
CA PHE A 104 -6.15 -1.95 1.91
C PHE A 104 -5.77 -3.32 2.49
N LYS A 105 -6.72 -3.97 3.17
CA LYS A 105 -6.55 -5.34 3.69
C LYS A 105 -6.42 -6.34 2.54
N LYS A 106 -7.26 -6.24 1.52
CA LYS A 106 -7.20 -7.07 0.32
C LYS A 106 -5.90 -6.86 -0.45
N GLY A 107 -5.49 -5.61 -0.63
CA GLY A 107 -4.22 -5.27 -1.26
C GLY A 107 -3.01 -5.86 -0.54
N HIS A 108 -3.01 -5.88 0.80
CA HIS A 108 -1.96 -6.53 1.58
C HIS A 108 -1.86 -8.03 1.29
N LEU A 109 -2.99 -8.73 1.21
CA LEU A 109 -3.04 -10.16 0.87
C LEU A 109 -2.53 -10.42 -0.55
N VAL A 110 -2.93 -9.58 -1.52
CA VAL A 110 -2.43 -9.63 -2.90
C VAL A 110 -0.92 -9.44 -2.92
N MET A 111 -0.41 -8.47 -2.16
CA MET A 111 1.03 -8.25 -2.07
C MET A 111 1.75 -9.48 -1.55
N ARG A 112 1.23 -10.10 -0.47
CA ARG A 112 1.81 -11.33 0.06
C ARG A 112 1.79 -12.48 -0.94
N MET A 113 0.70 -12.66 -1.69
CA MET A 113 0.63 -13.69 -2.73
C MET A 113 1.67 -13.44 -3.83
N LEU A 114 1.91 -12.18 -4.20
CA LEU A 114 2.99 -11.80 -5.12
C LEU A 114 4.37 -12.12 -4.52
N ASN A 115 4.61 -11.78 -3.25
CA ASN A 115 5.88 -12.14 -2.58
C ASN A 115 6.12 -13.66 -2.64
N GLN A 116 5.08 -14.48 -2.41
CA GLN A 116 5.19 -15.94 -2.40
C GLN A 116 5.43 -16.52 -3.79
N ARG A 117 4.84 -15.93 -4.84
CA ARG A 117 5.00 -16.41 -6.23
C ARG A 117 6.32 -16.02 -6.87
N LEU A 118 6.90 -14.87 -6.51
CA LEU A 118 8.16 -14.40 -7.11
C LEU A 118 9.42 -14.95 -6.41
N GLY A 119 9.32 -15.46 -5.17
CA GLY A 119 10.48 -15.92 -4.39
C GLY A 119 11.18 -14.81 -3.58
N LYS A 120 12.07 -15.18 -2.65
CA LYS A 120 12.67 -14.25 -1.65
C LYS A 120 13.65 -13.23 -2.26
N GLU A 121 14.39 -13.61 -3.30
CA GLU A 121 15.48 -12.80 -3.87
C GLU A 121 15.03 -11.74 -4.90
N PRO A 122 14.23 -12.07 -5.94
CA PRO A 122 13.90 -11.08 -6.99
C PRO A 122 12.84 -10.08 -6.53
N PHE A 123 12.02 -10.44 -5.55
CA PHE A 123 10.90 -9.59 -5.13
C PHE A 123 11.36 -8.37 -4.31
N LEU A 124 12.37 -8.55 -3.44
CA LEU A 124 12.97 -7.45 -2.70
C LEU A 124 13.80 -6.55 -3.64
N GLN A 125 14.51 -7.16 -4.59
CA GLN A 125 15.35 -6.47 -5.57
C GLN A 125 14.53 -5.60 -6.53
N VAL A 126 13.38 -6.08 -7.03
CA VAL A 126 12.52 -5.29 -7.92
C VAL A 126 11.77 -4.20 -7.14
N LYS A 127 11.30 -4.48 -5.91
CA LYS A 127 10.66 -3.46 -5.06
C LYS A 127 11.61 -2.35 -4.69
N LEU A 128 12.80 -2.66 -4.17
CA LEU A 128 13.78 -1.67 -3.75
C LEU A 128 14.39 -0.99 -4.95
N ASN A 129 14.89 -1.69 -5.97
CA ASN A 129 15.60 -1.02 -7.06
C ASN A 129 14.71 -0.10 -7.87
N ALA A 130 13.46 -0.47 -8.16
CA ALA A 130 12.54 0.40 -8.89
C ALA A 130 12.10 1.61 -8.05
N LEU A 131 11.78 1.41 -6.77
CA LEU A 131 11.44 2.52 -5.86
C LEU A 131 12.63 3.43 -5.57
N PHE A 132 13.83 2.88 -5.39
CA PHE A 132 15.06 3.64 -5.11
C PHE A 132 15.53 4.40 -6.35
N TYR A 133 15.38 3.83 -7.56
CA TYR A 133 15.59 4.57 -8.81
C TYR A 133 14.59 5.71 -8.98
N LEU A 134 13.31 5.48 -8.70
CA LEU A 134 12.29 6.52 -8.74
C LEU A 134 12.52 7.59 -7.65
N LEU A 135 12.89 7.19 -6.42
CA LEU A 135 13.24 8.09 -5.32
C LEU A 135 14.50 8.89 -5.61
N THR A 136 15.55 8.30 -6.21
CA THR A 136 16.77 9.03 -6.57
C THR A 136 16.52 9.99 -7.73
N ILE A 137 15.70 9.63 -8.71
CA ILE A 137 15.28 10.56 -9.77
C ILE A 137 14.43 11.70 -9.19
N PHE A 138 13.52 11.42 -8.25
CA PHE A 138 12.66 12.43 -7.62
C PHE A 138 13.47 13.35 -6.68
N LEU A 139 14.29 12.78 -5.78
CA LEU A 139 15.19 13.52 -4.89
C LEU A 139 16.24 14.34 -5.65
N MET A 140 16.83 13.82 -6.74
CA MET A 140 17.76 14.60 -7.56
C MET A 140 17.07 15.76 -8.29
N LYS A 141 15.82 15.60 -8.75
CA LYS A 141 15.05 16.70 -9.37
C LYS A 141 14.70 17.77 -8.36
N ASP A 142 14.29 17.39 -7.15
CA ASP A 142 13.99 18.33 -6.07
C ASP A 142 15.25 19.05 -5.59
N LEU A 143 16.37 18.34 -5.42
CA LEU A 143 17.66 18.92 -5.02
C LEU A 143 18.22 19.87 -6.09
N LEU A 144 18.11 19.52 -7.38
CA LEU A 144 18.52 20.39 -8.50
C LEU A 144 17.62 21.63 -8.62
N SER A 145 16.31 21.51 -8.36
CA SER A 145 15.38 22.63 -8.32
C SER A 145 15.70 23.59 -7.17
N ILE A 146 16.07 23.06 -6.00
CA ILE A 146 16.49 23.83 -4.82
C ILE A 146 17.83 24.53 -5.08
N ILE A 147 18.81 23.83 -5.65
CA ILE A 147 20.12 24.42 -6.03
C ILE A 147 19.95 25.50 -7.09
N ALA A 148 19.11 25.27 -8.11
CA ALA A 148 18.79 26.29 -9.11
C ALA A 148 18.10 27.51 -8.50
N LYS A 149 17.18 27.33 -7.54
CA LYS A 149 16.56 28.46 -6.82
C LYS A 149 17.53 29.27 -5.95
N ILE A 150 18.58 28.63 -5.43
CA ILE A 150 19.62 29.31 -4.63
C ILE A 150 20.58 30.08 -5.55
N ILE A 151 20.96 29.50 -6.69
CA ILE A 151 21.88 30.13 -7.65
C ILE A 151 21.22 31.30 -8.39
N TYR A 152 19.94 31.21 -8.75
CA TYR A 152 19.24 32.26 -9.51
C TYR A 152 18.56 33.33 -8.63
N LYS A 153 18.71 33.25 -7.30
CA LYS A 153 18.21 34.25 -6.35
C LYS A 153 19.34 34.98 -5.58
N SER A 154 20.59 34.74 -5.96
CA SER A 154 21.76 35.56 -5.62
C SER A 154 22.25 36.31 -6.85
#